data_AF-A0A920VM43-F1
#
_entry.id   AF-A0A920VM43-F1
#
_cell.length_a   1.000
_cell.length_b   1.000
_cell.length_c   1.000
_cell.angle_alpha   90.00
_cell.angle_beta   90.00
_cell.angle_gamma   90.00
#
_symmetry.space_group_name_H-M   'P 1'
#
loop_
_entity.id
_entity.type
_entity.pdbx_description
1 polymer ?
#
loop_
_entity_poly.entity_id
_entity_poly.type
_entity_poly.pdbx_seq_one_letter_code
_entity_poly.pdbx_strand_id
1 'polypeptide(L)'
;MTRGAEKLSGRRWDEPLIYELGSPGERSVFPPEPGSRSERLLGIRCPGVLRFCGGRTPPTCLNCLNPQVLRHYTRLSQMCLGVDVAVDMTGTCTMKYSPKVNELFARRPR
;
A
#
# COMPACT_ATOMS: atom_id res chain seq x y z
N MET A 1 10.19 -25.87 10.27
CA MET A 1 9.36 -26.72 9.38
C MET A 1 8.00 -26.03 9.28
N THR A 2 7.47 -25.51 8.18
CA THR A 2 7.69 -25.63 6.73
C THR A 2 7.02 -24.40 6.08
N ARG A 3 7.77 -23.43 5.54
CA ARG A 3 7.27 -22.52 4.48
C ARG A 3 8.39 -22.18 3.51
N GLY A 4 9.25 -23.16 3.25
CA GLY A 4 10.26 -23.09 2.20
C GLY A 4 9.58 -23.24 0.85
N ALA A 5 9.74 -22.23 0.00
CA ALA A 5 10.04 -22.42 -1.42
C ALA A 5 9.06 -23.20 -2.31
N GLU A 6 7.76 -23.30 -1.99
CA GLU A 6 6.79 -23.83 -2.96
C GLU A 6 5.95 -22.70 -3.59
N LYS A 7 6.18 -22.52 -4.90
CA LYS A 7 5.34 -21.82 -5.89
C LYS A 7 5.51 -20.30 -5.97
N LEU A 8 6.57 -19.87 -6.64
CA LEU A 8 6.73 -18.48 -7.11
C LEU A 8 6.27 -18.25 -8.57
N SER A 9 5.45 -19.13 -9.16
CA SER A 9 5.03 -18.99 -10.57
C SER A 9 3.59 -19.45 -10.84
N GLY A 10 2.62 -18.98 -10.06
CA GLY A 10 1.21 -19.22 -10.34
C GLY A 10 0.30 -18.14 -9.74
N ARG A 11 -0.89 -17.94 -10.35
CA ARG A 11 -1.95 -17.11 -9.75
C ARG A 11 -2.31 -17.72 -8.40
N ARG A 12 -1.99 -17.01 -7.33
CA ARG A 12 -2.43 -17.36 -5.98
C ARG A 12 -3.83 -16.77 -5.84
N TRP A 13 -4.83 -17.60 -5.55
CA TRP A 13 -6.23 -17.16 -5.35
C TRP A 13 -6.57 -16.92 -3.88
N ASP A 14 -5.64 -17.24 -2.98
CA ASP A 14 -5.75 -17.06 -1.54
C ASP A 14 -4.49 -16.35 -1.03
N GLU A 15 -4.52 -15.01 -1.03
CA GLU A 15 -3.42 -14.15 -0.57
C GLU A 15 -3.77 -13.72 0.86
N PRO A 16 -2.85 -13.93 1.83
CA PRO A 16 -3.09 -13.59 3.23
C PRO A 16 -3.29 -12.08 3.41
N LEU A 17 -3.91 -11.71 4.53
CA LEU A 17 -4.07 -10.31 4.89
C LEU A 17 -2.70 -9.63 5.01
N ILE A 18 -2.62 -8.37 4.60
CA ILE A 18 -1.38 -7.61 4.65
C ILE A 18 -0.78 -7.51 6.07
N TYR A 19 -1.61 -7.60 7.11
CA TYR A 19 -1.18 -7.62 8.51
C TYR A 19 -0.49 -8.93 8.93
N GLU A 20 -0.75 -10.03 8.24
CA GLU A 20 -0.17 -11.35 8.54
C GLU A 20 1.17 -11.57 7.85
N LEU A 21 1.48 -10.76 6.84
CA LEU A 21 2.71 -10.84 6.06
C LEU A 21 3.90 -10.21 6.80
N GLY A 22 3.65 -9.20 7.63
CA GLY A 22 4.68 -8.37 8.25
C GLY A 22 5.30 -8.95 9.52
N SER A 23 6.57 -8.61 9.78
CA SER A 23 7.23 -8.93 11.06
C SER A 23 7.32 -7.69 11.96
N PRO A 24 7.12 -7.81 13.29
CA PRO A 24 7.21 -6.67 14.19
C PRO A 24 8.51 -5.88 14.03
N GLY A 25 8.40 -4.57 13.76
CA GLY A 25 9.54 -3.67 13.62
C GLY A 25 9.99 -3.41 12.18
N GLU A 26 9.47 -4.12 11.18
CA GLU A 26 9.73 -3.81 9.78
C GLU A 26 9.04 -2.51 9.34
N ARG A 27 9.72 -1.71 8.50
CA ARG A 27 9.19 -0.47 7.92
C ARG A 27 9.55 -0.38 6.45
N SER A 28 8.58 0.01 5.62
CA SER A 28 8.76 0.16 4.17
C SER A 28 9.15 1.57 3.73
N VAL A 29 8.57 2.59 4.36
CA VAL A 29 8.72 3.99 3.94
C VAL A 29 9.12 4.82 5.16
N PHE A 30 10.25 5.51 5.02
CA PHE A 30 10.63 6.56 5.94
C PHE A 30 10.10 7.88 5.39
N PRO A 31 9.30 8.64 6.17
CA PRO A 31 8.92 9.97 5.76
C PRO A 31 10.17 10.83 5.58
N PRO A 32 10.15 11.79 4.64
CA PRO A 32 11.26 12.73 4.49
C PRO A 32 11.46 13.51 5.79
N GLU A 33 12.70 13.97 6.01
CA GLU A 33 13.00 14.78 7.17
C GLU A 33 12.08 16.02 7.23
N PRO A 34 11.55 16.36 8.42
CA PRO A 34 10.69 17.52 8.55
C PRO A 34 11.47 18.79 8.21
N GLY A 35 11.02 19.51 7.19
CA GLY A 35 11.61 20.81 6.84
C GLY A 35 11.28 21.91 7.86
N SER A 36 11.96 23.06 7.74
CA SER A 36 11.78 24.23 8.62
C SER A 36 10.34 24.77 8.68
N ARG A 37 9.52 24.50 7.65
CA ARG A 37 8.09 24.81 7.64
C ARG A 37 7.31 23.98 8.67
N SER A 38 7.63 22.69 8.78
CA SER A 38 6.97 21.77 9.72
C SER A 38 7.33 22.11 11.17
N GLU A 39 8.60 22.45 11.43
CA GLU A 39 9.04 22.89 12.76
C GLU A 39 8.33 24.18 13.21
N ARG A 40 8.15 25.16 12.30
CA ARG A 40 7.41 26.41 12.59
C ARG A 40 5.94 26.18 12.87
N LEU A 41 5.29 25.26 12.15
CA LEU A 41 3.87 24.96 12.33
C LEU A 41 3.58 24.22 13.63
N LEU A 42 4.48 23.33 14.05
CA LEU A 42 4.29 22.50 15.24
C LEU A 42 4.91 23.10 16.50
N GLY A 43 5.77 24.11 16.38
CA GLY A 43 6.51 24.68 17.52
C GLY A 43 7.46 23.67 18.19
N ILE A 44 7.63 22.49 17.59
CA ILE A 44 8.40 21.36 18.09
C ILE A 44 9.44 21.03 17.03
N ARG A 45 10.73 21.07 17.42
CA ARG A 45 11.78 20.45 16.62
C ARG A 45 11.65 18.95 16.78
N CYS A 46 11.07 18.28 15.80
CA CYS A 46 11.06 16.83 15.74
C CYS A 46 12.47 16.38 15.30
N PRO A 47 13.27 15.72 16.15
CA PRO A 47 14.55 15.16 15.71
C PRO A 47 14.29 14.21 14.53
N GLY A 48 15.22 14.16 13.56
CA GLY A 48 15.10 13.50 12.24
C GLY A 48 14.76 12.00 12.23
N VAL A 49 14.50 11.43 13.40
CA VAL A 49 13.86 10.13 13.55
C VAL A 49 12.66 10.33 14.46
N LEU A 50 11.48 10.56 13.88
CA LEU A 50 10.23 10.20 14.55
C LEU A 50 10.24 8.67 14.74
N ARG A 51 11.01 8.18 15.71
CA ARG A 51 10.50 7.11 16.56
C ARG A 51 9.22 7.71 17.12
N PHE A 52 8.11 7.01 16.97
CA PHE A 52 6.86 7.37 17.63
C PHE A 52 7.13 7.41 19.14
N CYS A 53 7.60 8.56 19.62
CA CYS A 53 7.92 8.83 21.00
C CYS A 53 6.64 9.40 21.60
N GLY A 54 5.84 8.53 22.23
CA GLY A 54 4.66 8.95 22.96
C GLY A 54 3.52 7.95 22.92
N GLY A 55 3.75 6.74 23.47
CA GLY A 55 2.70 5.73 23.64
C GLY A 55 3.31 4.36 23.81
N ARG A 56 2.99 3.65 24.91
CA ARG A 56 3.49 2.30 25.23
C ARG A 56 3.04 1.22 24.24
N THR A 57 2.22 1.58 23.26
CA THR A 57 1.80 0.74 22.15
C THR A 57 2.19 1.44 20.85
N PRO A 58 3.01 0.80 19.97
CA PRO A 58 3.14 1.30 18.62
C PRO A 58 1.73 1.33 18.00
N PRO A 59 1.33 2.40 17.27
CA PRO A 59 0.12 2.34 16.48
C PRO A 59 0.18 1.09 15.60
N THR A 60 -0.96 0.50 15.25
CA THR A 60 -1.06 -0.65 14.33
C THR A 60 -0.58 -0.24 12.93
N CYS A 61 0.72 0.00 12.80
CA CYS A 61 1.38 0.38 11.59
C CYS A 61 1.59 -0.87 10.77
N LEU A 62 1.53 -0.73 9.46
CA LEU A 62 1.85 -1.81 8.54
C LEU A 62 3.35 -2.18 8.70
N ASN A 63 3.64 -3.32 9.31
CA ASN A 63 5.01 -3.78 9.53
C ASN A 63 5.52 -4.60 8.32
N CYS A 64 5.46 -4.05 7.11
CA CYS A 64 5.87 -4.77 5.88
C CYS A 64 6.94 -3.99 5.12
N LEU A 65 7.83 -4.70 4.40
CA LEU A 65 8.79 -4.09 3.48
C LEU A 65 8.15 -3.71 2.13
N ASN A 66 8.70 -2.69 1.45
CA ASN A 66 8.22 -2.20 0.15
C ASN A 66 8.06 -3.31 -0.93
N PRO A 67 9.06 -4.18 -1.20
CA PRO A 67 8.89 -5.26 -2.17
C PRO A 67 7.79 -6.27 -1.80
N GLN A 68 7.53 -6.45 -0.50
CA GLN A 68 6.47 -7.34 -0.01
C GLN A 68 5.09 -6.73 -0.27
N VAL A 69 4.94 -5.43 -0.01
CA VAL A 69 3.72 -4.67 -0.33
C VAL A 69 3.42 -4.71 -1.83
N LEU A 70 4.44 -4.49 -2.67
CA LEU A 70 4.28 -4.56 -4.13
C LEU A 70 3.78 -5.94 -4.58
N ARG A 71 4.41 -7.01 -4.10
CA ARG A 71 4.03 -8.40 -4.44
C ARG A 71 2.61 -8.72 -3.98
N HIS A 72 2.24 -8.29 -2.78
CA HIS A 72 0.90 -8.50 -2.22
C HIS A 72 -0.18 -7.85 -3.10
N TYR A 73 -0.07 -6.55 -3.38
CA TYR A 73 -1.07 -5.86 -4.20
C TYR A 73 -1.10 -6.33 -5.66
N THR A 74 0.05 -6.76 -6.21
CA THR A 74 0.09 -7.34 -7.56
C THR A 74 -0.66 -8.68 -7.65
N ARG A 75 -0.63 -9.50 -6.59
CA ARG A 75 -1.42 -10.74 -6.54
C ARG A 75 -2.89 -10.46 -6.29
N LEU A 76 -3.19 -9.54 -5.38
CA LEU A 76 -4.55 -9.14 -5.08
C LEU A 76 -5.26 -8.58 -6.31
N SER A 77 -4.58 -7.78 -7.15
CA SER A 77 -5.16 -7.28 -8.39
C SER A 77 -5.49 -8.38 -9.40
N GLN A 78 -4.82 -9.54 -9.35
CA GLN A 78 -5.13 -10.68 -10.23
C GLN A 78 -6.39 -11.44 -9.78
N MET A 79 -6.85 -11.23 -8.55
CA MET A 79 -8.09 -11.82 -8.01
C MET A 79 -9.32 -10.95 -8.28
N CYS A 80 -9.13 -9.70 -8.67
CA CYS A 80 -10.22 -8.77 -8.97
C CYS A 80 -10.59 -8.83 -10.46
N LEU A 81 -11.89 -8.96 -10.73
CA LEU A 81 -12.45 -8.68 -12.05
C LEU A 81 -12.89 -7.21 -12.09
N GLY A 82 -12.54 -6.52 -13.18
CA GLY A 82 -12.90 -5.13 -13.38
C GLY A 82 -13.15 -4.82 -14.85
N VAL A 83 -13.69 -3.64 -15.12
CA VAL A 83 -14.08 -3.17 -16.47
C VAL A 83 -12.93 -3.21 -17.48
N ASP A 84 -11.68 -3.06 -17.01
CA ASP A 84 -10.49 -3.14 -17.86
C ASP A 84 -10.14 -4.57 -18.29
N VAL A 85 -10.67 -5.60 -17.60
CA VAL A 85 -10.28 -7.01 -17.78
C VAL A 85 -11.39 -7.84 -18.43
N ALA A 86 -12.65 -7.57 -18.07
CA ALA A 86 -13.79 -8.33 -18.57
C ALA A 86 -14.99 -7.41 -18.82
N VAL A 87 -15.83 -7.81 -19.78
CA VAL A 87 -17.11 -7.15 -20.04
C VAL A 87 -18.06 -7.48 -18.89
N ASP A 88 -18.49 -6.45 -18.18
CA ASP A 88 -19.51 -6.58 -17.16
C ASP A 88 -20.89 -6.35 -17.78
N MET A 89 -21.73 -7.39 -17.76
CA MET A 89 -23.11 -7.35 -18.28
C MET A 89 -24.13 -7.10 -17.16
N THR A 90 -23.69 -6.84 -15.92
CA THR A 90 -24.60 -6.57 -14.81
C THR A 90 -25.20 -5.16 -14.98
N GLY A 91 -26.50 -5.12 -15.25
CA GLY A 91 -27.19 -3.92 -15.76
C GLY A 91 -27.54 -2.84 -14.74
N THR A 92 -27.06 -2.93 -13.50
CA THR A 92 -27.37 -1.95 -12.44
C THR A 92 -26.31 -0.86 -12.30
N CYS A 93 -25.08 -1.15 -12.72
CA CYS A 93 -23.93 -0.27 -12.65
C CYS A 93 -23.62 0.24 -14.06
N THR A 94 -23.42 1.54 -14.27
CA THR A 94 -22.95 2.06 -15.58
C THR A 94 -21.44 1.86 -15.72
N MET A 95 -21.02 0.61 -15.74
CA MET A 95 -19.62 0.18 -15.84
C MET A 95 -19.08 0.40 -17.25
N LYS A 96 -18.78 1.67 -17.55
CA LYS A 96 -18.24 2.11 -18.85
C LYS A 96 -16.71 2.15 -18.82
N TYR A 97 -16.11 2.09 -20.01
CA TYR A 97 -14.68 2.29 -20.18
C TYR A 97 -14.21 3.59 -19.51
N SER A 98 -13.17 3.49 -18.67
CA SER A 98 -12.51 4.61 -18.03
C SER A 98 -11.24 4.99 -18.81
N PRO A 99 -11.24 6.10 -19.58
CA PRO A 99 -10.10 6.49 -20.40
C PRO A 99 -8.84 6.71 -19.58
N LYS A 100 -7.74 6.04 -19.94
CA LYS A 100 -6.46 6.17 -19.21
C LYS A 100 -5.86 7.57 -19.26
N VAL A 101 -6.26 8.39 -20.24
CA VAL A 101 -5.88 9.81 -20.29
C VAL A 101 -6.43 10.61 -19.10
N ASN A 102 -7.60 10.23 -18.56
CA ASN A 102 -8.19 10.92 -17.43
C ASN A 102 -7.35 10.74 -16.16
N GLU A 103 -6.74 9.58 -15.97
CA GLU A 103 -5.77 9.32 -14.88
C GLU A 103 -4.54 10.23 -15.00
N LEU A 104 -4.05 10.47 -16.22
CA LEU A 104 -2.93 11.38 -16.46
C LEU A 104 -3.31 12.83 -16.13
N PHE A 105 -4.52 13.26 -16.52
CA PHE A 105 -5.01 14.59 -16.18
C PHE A 105 -5.20 14.77 -14.68
N ALA A 106 -5.68 13.75 -13.96
CA ALA A 106 -5.86 13.77 -12.52
C ALA A 106 -4.54 13.81 -11.73
N ARG A 107 -3.48 13.17 -12.25
CA ARG A 107 -2.14 13.15 -11.62
C ARG A 107 -1.34 14.43 -11.79
N ARG A 108 -1.77 15.36 -12.65
CA ARG A 108 -1.05 16.62 -12.85
C ARG A 108 -1.15 17.46 -11.57
N PRO A 109 -0.03 17.98 -11.04
CA PRO A 109 -0.08 18.93 -9.94
C PRO A 109 -0.88 20.16 -10.41
N ARG A 110 -1.90 20.54 -9.65
CA ARG A 110 -2.57 21.84 -9.77
C ARG A 110 -1.95 22.83 -8.80
#